data_AF-A0A1G0X5S7-F1
#
_entry.id   AF-A0A1G0X5S7-F1
#
_cell.length_a   1.000
_cell.length_b   1.000
_cell.length_c   1.000
_cell.angle_alpha   90.00
_cell.angle_beta   90.00
_cell.angle_gamma   90.00
#
_symmetry.space_group_name_H-M   'P 1'
#
loop_
_entity.id
_entity.type
_entity.pdbx_description
1 polymer ?
#
loop_
_entity_poly.entity_id
_entity_poly.type
_entity_poly.pdbx_seq_one_letter_code
_entity_poly.pdbx_strand_id
1 'polypeptide(L)' 'MVKESKLFMNIQSEENFFFDNSHYLPVEHYTSVVAGHIPNFTAAIEKDNFFGIQFLPEKSGEP' A
#
# COMPACT_ATOMS: atom_id res chain seq x y z
N MET A 1 0.39 6.55 -12.83
CA MET A 1 -0.11 5.23 -13.26
C MET A 1 0.33 4.24 -12.19
N VAL A 2 -0.59 3.54 -11.52
CA VAL A 2 -0.24 2.56 -10.49
C VAL A 2 0.29 1.31 -11.20
N LYS A 3 1.47 0.84 -10.81
CA LYS A 3 2.09 -0.37 -11.37
C LYS A 3 1.43 -1.61 -10.76
N GLU A 4 1.25 -2.67 -11.55
CA GLU A 4 0.86 -3.98 -11.00
C GLU A 4 1.89 -4.44 -9.96
N SER A 5 1.41 -4.75 -8.77
CA SER A 5 2.24 -5.06 -7.62
C SER A 5 2.47 -6.55 -7.48
N LYS A 6 3.74 -6.98 -7.47
CA LYS A 6 4.08 -8.38 -7.22
C LYS A 6 3.69 -8.83 -5.81
N LEU A 7 3.69 -7.89 -4.85
CA LEU A 7 3.36 -8.14 -3.45
C LEU A 7 1.87 -8.41 -3.22
N PHE A 8 0.98 -7.96 -4.13
CA PHE A 8 -0.48 -8.02 -3.97
C PHE A 8 -1.17 -8.91 -5.01
N MET A 9 -0.43 -9.73 -5.77
CA MET A 9 -0.96 -10.50 -6.90
C MET A 9 -2.16 -11.41 -6.58
N ASN A 10 -2.37 -11.76 -5.30
CA ASN A 10 -3.48 -12.59 -4.83
C ASN A 10 -4.30 -11.96 -3.71
N ILE A 11 -4.19 -10.64 -3.52
CA ILE A 11 -4.98 -9.88 -2.55
C ILE A 11 -6.11 -9.21 -3.33
N GLN A 12 -7.36 -9.37 -2.89
CA GLN A 12 -8.48 -8.74 -3.57
C GLN A 12 -8.42 -7.22 -3.44
N SER A 13 -8.96 -6.54 -4.45
CA SER A 13 -9.17 -5.10 -4.35
C SER A 13 -10.16 -4.81 -3.22
N GLU A 14 -9.96 -3.71 -2.49
CA GLU A 14 -10.82 -3.27 -1.37
C GLU A 14 -10.68 -4.05 -0.05
N GLU A 15 -9.66 -4.92 0.08
CA GLU A 15 -9.27 -5.48 1.37
C GLU A 15 -8.80 -4.38 2.35
N ASN A 16 -9.10 -4.57 3.64
CA ASN A 16 -8.77 -3.60 4.69
C ASN A 16 -7.40 -3.89 5.29
N PHE A 17 -6.60 -2.83 5.46
CA PHE A 17 -5.27 -2.90 6.09
C PHE A 17 -5.16 -1.93 7.25
N PHE A 18 -4.36 -2.27 8.26
CA PHE A 18 -4.19 -1.47 9.47
C PHE A 18 -3.05 -0.45 9.34
N PHE A 19 -3.35 0.82 9.59
CA PHE A 19 -2.39 1.93 9.56
C PHE A 19 -2.38 2.66 10.92
N ASP A 20 -1.20 3.04 11.41
CA ASP A 20 -1.02 3.78 12.67
C ASP A 20 0.07 4.87 12.54
N ASN A 21 0.11 5.50 11.36
CA ASN A 21 1.16 6.46 11.00
C ASN A 21 0.57 7.87 10.89
N SER A 22 1.34 8.89 11.32
CA SER A 22 0.92 10.30 11.23
C SER A 22 1.39 11.01 9.95
N HIS A 23 2.24 10.37 9.15
CA HIS A 23 2.78 10.91 7.90
C HIS A 23 2.61 9.88 6.78
N TYR A 24 2.54 10.37 5.55
CA TYR A 24 2.39 9.54 4.36
C TYR A 24 3.21 10.08 3.20
N LEU A 25 3.42 9.22 2.21
CA LEU A 25 4.06 9.59 0.95
C LEU A 25 2.98 9.88 -0.13
N PRO A 26 3.06 10.99 -0.87
CA PRO A 26 2.13 11.28 -1.97
C PRO A 26 2.24 10.24 -3.10
N VAL A 27 1.15 10.07 -3.85
CA VAL A 27 1.10 9.13 -4.97
C VAL A 27 2.06 9.55 -6.08
N GLU A 28 3.04 8.68 -6.35
CA GLU A 28 4.12 8.90 -7.31
C GLU A 28 4.35 7.70 -8.24
N HIS A 29 5.26 7.81 -9.22
CA HIS A 29 5.52 6.79 -10.24
C HIS A 29 5.96 5.41 -9.72
N TYR A 30 6.51 5.34 -8.51
CA TYR A 30 6.92 4.09 -7.84
C TYR A 30 5.82 3.50 -6.94
N THR A 31 4.64 4.10 -6.93
CA THR A 31 3.49 3.62 -6.16
C THR A 31 2.91 2.36 -6.79
N SER A 32 2.84 1.30 -6.00
CA SER A 32 2.26 0.01 -6.40
C SER A 32 0.86 -0.20 -5.81
N VAL A 33 0.55 0.42 -4.66
CA VAL A 33 -0.81 0.44 -4.08
C VAL A 33 -1.12 1.82 -3.52
N VAL A 34 -2.32 2.30 -3.82
CA VAL A 34 -2.88 3.55 -3.29
C VAL A 34 -3.95 3.20 -2.25
N ALA A 35 -3.97 3.92 -1.14
CA ALA A 35 -5.05 3.84 -0.14
C ALA A 35 -5.51 5.24 0.27
N GLY A 36 -6.65 5.28 0.98
CA GLY A 36 -7.28 6.51 1.46
C GLY A 36 -8.48 6.94 0.62
N HIS A 37 -9.30 7.82 1.20
CA HIS A 37 -10.42 8.47 0.50
C HIS A 37 -10.05 9.91 0.11
N ILE A 38 -9.60 10.74 1.06
CA ILE A 38 -9.09 12.10 0.82
C ILE A 38 -8.11 12.47 1.96
N PRO A 39 -6.82 12.80 1.68
CA PRO A 39 -6.13 12.60 0.40
C PRO A 39 -5.79 11.12 0.16
N ASN A 40 -5.72 10.72 -1.11
CA ASN A 40 -5.10 9.45 -1.49
C ASN A 40 -3.60 9.51 -1.22
N PHE A 41 -3.05 8.39 -0.77
CA PHE A 41 -1.62 8.26 -0.48
C PHE A 41 -1.07 6.91 -0.92
N THR A 42 0.25 6.82 -0.96
CA THR A 42 0.96 5.58 -1.29
C THR A 42 0.95 4.63 -0.10
N ALA A 43 0.21 3.53 -0.23
CA ALA A 43 0.16 2.46 0.76
C ALA A 43 1.31 1.46 0.58
N ALA A 44 1.74 1.25 -0.68
CA ALA A 44 2.89 0.41 -1.00
C ALA A 44 3.70 0.98 -2.18
N ILE A 45 5.00 0.72 -2.13
CA ILE A 45 5.97 1.06 -3.18
C ILE A 45 6.63 -0.20 -3.72
N GLU A 46 6.96 -0.18 -5.01
CA GLU A 46 7.78 -1.21 -5.64
C GLU A 46 8.73 -0.57 -6.66
N LYS A 47 10.04 -0.70 -6.40
CA LYS A 47 11.09 -0.27 -7.33
C LYS A 47 12.19 -1.31 -7.38
N ASP A 48 12.36 -1.92 -8.55
CA ASP A 48 13.32 -3.01 -8.78
C ASP A 48 13.16 -4.16 -7.76
N ASN A 49 14.13 -4.35 -6.87
CA ASN A 49 14.11 -5.34 -5.80
C ASN A 49 13.74 -4.76 -4.42
N PHE A 50 13.34 -3.49 -4.34
CA PHE A 50 12.91 -2.82 -3.12
C PHE A 50 11.40 -2.74 -3.02
N PHE A 51 10.89 -3.14 -1.86
CA PHE A 51 9.48 -3.14 -1.51
C PHE A 51 9.31 -2.41 -0.19
N GLY A 52 8.23 -1.64 -0.08
CA GLY A 52 7.87 -0.95 1.15
C GLY A 52 6.36 -0.87 1.26
N ILE A 53 5.88 -0.97 2.50
CA ILE A 53 4.47 -0.87 2.85
C ILE A 53 4.33 0.11 4.02
N GLN A 54 3.26 0.88 4.02
CA GLN A 54 2.95 1.83 5.08
C GLN A 54 2.07 1.21 6.18
N PHE A 55 1.23 0.23 5.84
CA PHE A 55 0.40 -0.51 6.80
C PHE A 55 1.21 -1.58 7.54
N LEU A 56 0.67 -2.06 8.65
CA LEU A 56 1.23 -3.12 9.49
C LEU A 56 0.64 -4.49 9.07
N PRO A 57 1.33 -5.29 8.25
CA PRO A 57 0.76 -6.53 7.70
C PRO A 57 0.41 -7.53 8.80
N GLU A 58 1.17 -7.58 9.89
CA GLU A 58 0.96 -8.46 11.05
C GLU A 58 -0.31 -8.10 11.85
N LYS A 59 -0.86 -6.91 11.64
CA LYS A 59 -2.12 -6.44 12.26
C LYS A 59 -3.28 -6.37 11.27
N SER A 60 -3.06 -6.72 10.01
CA SER A 60 -4.03 -6.55 8.90
C SER A 60 -4.78 -7.84 8.55
N GLY A 61 -5.04 -8.69 9.54
CA GLY A 61 -5.81 -9.92 9.39
C GLY A 61 -6.83 -10.06 10.51
N GLU A 62 -7.86 -10.88 10.26
CA GLU A 62 -8.81 -11.27 11.29
C GLU A 62 -8.11 -12.08 12.40
N PRO A 63 -8.54 -11.97 13.67
CA PRO A 63 -8.03 -12.78 14.78
C PRO A 63 -8.16 -14.29 14.58
#